data_AF-A0A7W1KZL8-F1
#
_entry.id   AF-A0A7W1KZL8-F1
#
_cell.length_a   1.000
_cell.length_b   1.000
_cell.length_c   1.000
_cell.angle_alpha   90.00
_cell.angle_beta   90.00
_cell.angle_gamma   90.00
#
_symmetry.space_group_name_H-M   'P 1'
#
loop_
_entity.id
_entity.type
_entity.pdbx_description
1 polymer ?
#
loop_
_entity_poly.entity_id
_entity_poly.type
_entity_poly.pdbx_seq_one_letter_code
_entity_poly.pdbx_strand_id
1 'polypeptide(L)'
;MTEGKTKKNSRRRRINAVMTSLTAFCAVAGVALLILILGYIAMRGISSISLQFLIDRPRPVGEGGGIGNAITGTLVLLGLSSAIGLPLGIAAGVYLAEYGDGWFGYTVRFVADTLTGVPSIVVGVFIYTLIVIPQKHFSALAGGIALALIMIPIVTRTTEEMIRLVPTSLREGALA
;
A
#
# COMPACT_ATOMS: atom_id res chain seq x y z
N MET A 1 54.92 -0.34 13.67
CA MET A 1 53.50 0.11 13.72
C MET A 1 52.54 -0.71 12.84
N THR A 2 52.93 -1.89 12.33
CA THR A 2 52.15 -2.68 11.35
C THR A 2 51.33 -3.85 11.95
N GLU A 3 51.75 -4.43 13.08
CA GLU A 3 51.07 -5.62 13.67
C GLU A 3 49.69 -5.34 14.30
N GLY A 4 49.42 -4.11 14.76
CA GLY A 4 48.14 -3.74 15.36
C GLY A 4 46.97 -3.66 14.36
N LYS A 5 47.26 -3.43 13.06
CA LYS A 5 46.24 -3.33 12.00
C LYS A 5 45.71 -4.71 11.59
N THR A 6 46.53 -5.76 11.65
CA THR A 6 46.21 -7.12 11.18
C THR A 6 45.22 -7.84 12.10
N LYS A 7 45.39 -7.74 13.44
CA LYS A 7 44.47 -8.36 14.42
C LYS A 7 43.09 -7.71 14.45
N LYS A 8 43.01 -6.38 14.28
CA LYS A 8 41.75 -5.63 14.20
C LYS A 8 40.94 -6.01 12.96
N ASN A 9 41.61 -6.31 11.86
CA ASN A 9 40.97 -6.75 10.61
C ASN A 9 40.42 -8.19 10.72
N SER A 10 41.14 -9.10 11.38
CA SER A 10 40.69 -10.49 11.58
C SER A 10 39.45 -10.60 12.49
N ARG A 11 39.38 -9.83 13.59
CA ARG A 11 38.19 -9.78 14.47
C ARG A 11 36.98 -9.20 13.73
N ARG A 12 37.16 -8.13 12.96
CA ARG A 12 36.09 -7.54 12.12
C ARG A 12 35.59 -8.51 11.07
N ARG A 13 36.48 -9.26 10.42
CA ARG A 13 36.11 -10.26 9.40
C ARG A 13 35.32 -11.44 9.99
N ARG A 14 35.68 -11.91 11.19
CA ARG A 14 34.92 -12.95 11.92
C ARG A 14 33.54 -12.44 12.35
N ILE A 15 33.46 -11.25 12.94
CA ILE A 15 32.17 -10.65 13.33
C ILE A 15 31.29 -10.47 12.10
N ASN A 16 31.84 -9.95 10.99
CA ASN A 16 31.10 -9.79 9.75
C ASN A 16 30.58 -11.14 9.23
N ALA A 17 31.43 -12.17 9.18
CA ALA A 17 31.01 -13.50 8.75
C ALA A 17 29.88 -14.09 9.62
N VAL A 18 29.98 -13.95 10.95
CA VAL A 18 28.95 -14.41 11.91
C VAL A 18 27.65 -13.63 11.74
N MET A 19 27.73 -12.29 11.63
CA MET A 19 26.55 -11.44 11.43
C MET A 19 25.88 -11.73 10.09
N THR A 20 26.65 -11.85 9.00
CA THR A 20 26.11 -12.20 7.68
C THR A 20 25.48 -13.60 7.69
N SER A 21 26.10 -14.60 8.33
CA SER A 21 25.49 -15.94 8.43
C SER A 21 24.20 -15.92 9.27
N LEU A 22 24.16 -15.13 10.34
CA LEU A 22 22.99 -15.02 11.20
C LEU A 22 21.84 -14.31 10.47
N THR A 23 22.12 -13.21 9.76
CA THR A 23 21.12 -12.52 8.94
C THR A 23 20.62 -13.42 7.81
N ALA A 24 21.52 -14.14 7.13
CA ALA A 24 21.14 -15.10 6.09
C ALA A 24 20.26 -16.22 6.66
N PHE A 25 20.61 -16.76 7.83
CA PHE A 25 19.80 -17.77 8.51
C PHE A 25 18.41 -17.23 8.87
N CYS A 26 18.32 -16.04 9.48
CA CYS A 26 17.03 -15.42 9.81
C CYS A 26 16.18 -15.16 8.56
N ALA A 27 16.79 -14.69 7.46
CA ALA A 27 16.10 -14.48 6.20
C ALA A 27 15.57 -15.80 5.62
N VAL A 28 16.40 -16.85 5.58
CA VAL A 28 15.99 -18.18 5.12
C VAL A 28 14.90 -18.76 6.00
N ALA A 29 15.01 -18.63 7.33
CA ALA A 29 13.99 -19.10 8.26
C ALA A 29 12.66 -18.37 8.08
N GLY A 30 12.68 -17.05 7.87
CA GLY A 30 11.49 -16.25 7.59
C GLY A 30 10.82 -16.64 6.27
N VAL A 31 11.61 -16.81 5.20
CA VAL A 31 11.11 -17.28 3.90
C VAL A 31 10.58 -18.71 3.99
N ALA A 32 11.28 -19.60 4.70
CA ALA A 32 10.83 -20.97 4.91
C ALA A 32 9.49 -21.01 5.69
N LEU A 33 9.33 -20.17 6.72
CA LEU A 33 8.07 -20.04 7.45
C LEU A 33 6.95 -19.51 6.56
N LEU A 34 7.22 -18.50 5.72
CA LEU A 34 6.25 -17.99 4.75
C LEU A 34 5.82 -19.09 3.78
N ILE A 35 6.77 -19.85 3.22
CA ILE A 35 6.49 -20.98 2.33
C ILE A 35 5.67 -22.05 3.05
N LEU A 36 5.99 -22.36 4.32
CA LEU A 36 5.25 -23.32 5.12
C LEU A 36 3.80 -22.87 5.33
N ILE A 37 3.57 -21.62 5.74
CA ILE A 37 2.23 -21.07 5.95
C ILE A 37 1.43 -21.07 4.65
N LEU A 38 2.01 -20.56 3.56
CA LEU A 38 1.34 -20.53 2.26
C LEU A 38 1.07 -21.93 1.73
N GLY A 39 2.02 -22.86 1.86
CA GLY A 39 1.87 -24.25 1.45
C GLY A 39 0.80 -24.98 2.26
N TYR A 40 0.76 -24.77 3.58
CA TYR A 40 -0.27 -25.33 4.45
C TYR A 40 -1.67 -24.81 4.11
N ILE A 41 -1.80 -23.50 3.90
CA ILE A 41 -3.06 -22.87 3.48
C ILE A 41 -3.47 -23.39 2.10
N ALA A 42 -2.54 -23.52 1.15
CA ALA A 42 -2.83 -24.03 -0.18
C ALA A 42 -3.31 -25.47 -0.14
N MET A 43 -2.58 -26.37 0.54
CA MET A 43 -2.94 -27.79 0.62
C MET A 43 -4.31 -28.02 1.28
N ARG A 44 -4.64 -27.25 2.32
CA ARG A 44 -5.94 -27.37 3.02
C ARG A 44 -7.06 -26.55 2.37
N GLY A 45 -6.72 -25.49 1.65
CA GLY A 45 -7.67 -24.54 1.08
C GLY A 45 -8.10 -24.93 -0.33
N ILE A 46 -7.26 -25.59 -1.12
CA ILE A 46 -7.54 -25.84 -2.54
C ILE A 46 -8.77 -26.72 -2.76
N SER A 47 -9.02 -27.68 -1.86
CA SER A 47 -10.23 -28.52 -1.87
C SER A 47 -11.50 -27.76 -1.54
N SER A 48 -11.38 -26.59 -0.91
CA SER A 48 -12.50 -25.73 -0.50
C SER A 48 -12.83 -24.66 -1.54
N ILE A 49 -12.01 -24.50 -2.59
CA ILE A 49 -12.27 -23.55 -3.68
C ILE A 49 -13.38 -24.11 -4.56
N SER A 50 -14.57 -23.54 -4.40
CA SER A 50 -15.73 -23.81 -5.24
C SER A 50 -16.38 -22.49 -5.66
N LEU A 51 -17.22 -22.52 -6.70
CA LEU A 51 -17.97 -21.34 -7.09
C LEU A 51 -18.91 -20.87 -5.95
N GLN A 52 -19.46 -21.81 -5.19
CA GLN A 52 -20.26 -21.53 -3.99
C GLN A 52 -19.42 -20.80 -2.94
N PHE A 53 -18.17 -21.21 -2.70
CA PHE A 53 -17.27 -20.51 -1.79
C PHE A 53 -17.02 -19.06 -2.21
N LEU A 54 -16.97 -18.74 -3.51
CA LEU A 54 -16.74 -17.37 -3.98
C LEU A 54 -17.98 -16.48 -3.88
N ILE A 55 -19.18 -17.03 -4.09
CA ILE A 55 -20.41 -16.24 -4.21
C ILE A 55 -21.22 -16.22 -2.91
N ASP A 56 -21.21 -17.31 -2.16
CA ASP A 56 -22.06 -17.44 -0.99
C ASP A 56 -21.62 -16.51 0.14
N ARG A 57 -22.59 -16.21 1.01
CA ARG A 57 -22.36 -15.47 2.24
C ARG A 57 -21.58 -16.32 3.24
N PRO A 58 -20.77 -15.69 4.09
CA PRO A 58 -20.16 -16.39 5.21
C PRO A 58 -21.27 -16.90 6.14
N ARG A 59 -21.15 -18.16 6.57
CA ARG A 59 -22.00 -18.77 7.60
C ARG A 59 -21.18 -18.98 8.88
N PRO A 60 -21.80 -19.31 10.02
CA PRO A 60 -21.09 -19.60 11.25
C PRO A 60 -19.97 -20.63 11.07
N VAL A 61 -18.95 -20.52 11.91
CA VAL A 61 -17.78 -21.41 11.87
C VAL A 61 -18.21 -22.87 12.01
N GLY A 62 -17.77 -23.71 11.07
CA GLY A 62 -18.08 -25.15 11.05
C GLY A 62 -19.24 -25.56 10.12
N GLU A 63 -20.08 -24.64 9.64
CA GLU A 63 -21.21 -24.98 8.75
C GLU A 63 -20.87 -24.91 7.26
N GLY A 64 -19.63 -24.55 6.92
CA GLY A 64 -19.24 -24.20 5.55
C GLY A 64 -19.86 -22.85 5.13
N GLY A 65 -19.23 -22.13 4.22
CA GLY A 65 -19.71 -20.82 3.77
C GLY A 65 -18.78 -20.19 2.75
N GLY A 66 -19.19 -19.05 2.20
CA GLY A 66 -18.41 -18.35 1.19
C GLY A 66 -17.83 -17.01 1.65
N ILE A 67 -17.01 -16.43 0.79
CA ILE A 67 -16.36 -15.12 0.95
C ILE A 67 -17.02 -14.03 0.08
N GLY A 68 -18.22 -14.29 -0.47
CA GLY A 68 -18.88 -13.40 -1.42
C GLY A 68 -19.09 -11.99 -0.88
N ASN A 69 -19.56 -11.86 0.36
CA ASN A 69 -19.71 -10.54 1.00
C ASN A 69 -18.40 -9.78 1.15
N ALA A 70 -17.28 -10.47 1.39
CA ALA A 70 -15.97 -9.82 1.48
C ALA A 70 -15.52 -9.31 0.11
N ILE A 71 -15.66 -10.14 -0.94
CA ILE A 71 -15.34 -9.73 -2.32
C ILE A 71 -16.21 -8.54 -2.75
N THR A 72 -17.53 -8.64 -2.59
CA THR A 72 -18.45 -7.55 -2.95
C THR A 72 -18.15 -6.28 -2.13
N GLY A 73 -17.91 -6.42 -0.83
CA GLY A 73 -17.55 -5.29 0.04
C GLY A 73 -16.27 -4.60 -0.42
N THR A 74 -15.23 -5.37 -0.74
CA THR A 74 -13.98 -4.84 -1.28
C THR A 74 -14.20 -4.13 -2.62
N LEU A 75 -14.94 -4.73 -3.56
CA LEU A 75 -15.21 -4.12 -4.87
C LEU A 75 -15.99 -2.81 -4.74
N VAL A 76 -16.99 -2.76 -3.86
CA VAL A 76 -17.78 -1.54 -3.61
C VAL A 76 -16.89 -0.44 -2.99
N LEU A 77 -16.08 -0.78 -1.98
CA LEU A 77 -15.17 0.18 -1.34
C LEU A 77 -14.11 0.69 -2.31
N LEU A 78 -13.49 -0.19 -3.09
CA LEU A 78 -12.52 0.17 -4.12
C LEU A 78 -13.17 1.00 -5.21
N GLY A 79 -14.36 0.65 -5.67
CA GLY A 79 -15.10 1.40 -6.69
C GLY A 79 -15.41 2.82 -6.24
N LEU A 80 -15.95 2.99 -5.03
CA LEU A 80 -16.25 4.31 -4.46
C LEU A 80 -14.98 5.13 -4.23
N SER A 81 -13.95 4.52 -3.65
CA SER A 81 -12.66 5.17 -3.42
C SER A 81 -12.03 5.59 -4.74
N SER A 82 -12.08 4.73 -5.75
CA SER A 82 -11.53 4.96 -7.09
C SER A 82 -12.25 6.12 -7.78
N ALA A 83 -13.58 6.11 -7.76
CA ALA A 83 -14.39 7.14 -8.39
C ALA A 83 -14.10 8.55 -7.85
N ILE A 84 -13.68 8.67 -6.58
CA ILE A 84 -13.37 9.95 -5.95
C ILE A 84 -11.88 10.26 -6.02
N GLY A 85 -11.04 9.35 -5.53
CA GLY A 85 -9.62 9.62 -5.32
C GLY A 85 -8.76 9.56 -6.58
N LEU A 86 -9.11 8.76 -7.60
CA LEU A 86 -8.33 8.70 -8.84
C LEU A 86 -8.45 10.01 -9.63
N PRO A 87 -9.67 10.52 -9.93
CA PRO A 87 -9.80 11.79 -10.64
C PRO A 87 -9.10 12.94 -9.92
N LEU A 88 -9.29 13.05 -8.60
CA LEU A 88 -8.67 14.10 -7.80
C LEU A 88 -7.14 13.97 -7.73
N GLY A 89 -6.64 12.76 -7.49
CA GLY A 89 -5.21 12.50 -7.40
C GLY A 89 -4.50 12.70 -8.74
N ILE A 90 -5.08 12.19 -9.83
CA ILE A 90 -4.52 12.36 -11.17
C ILE A 90 -4.52 13.84 -11.55
N ALA A 91 -5.65 14.55 -11.38
CA ALA A 91 -5.72 15.98 -11.73
C ALA A 91 -4.70 16.81 -10.94
N ALA A 92 -4.56 16.56 -9.63
CA ALA A 92 -3.55 17.22 -8.80
C ALA A 92 -2.13 16.87 -9.25
N GLY A 93 -1.86 15.61 -9.58
CA GLY A 93 -0.53 15.16 -10.03
C GLY A 93 -0.14 15.73 -11.38
N VAL A 94 -1.05 15.78 -12.35
CA VAL A 94 -0.85 16.45 -13.64
C VAL A 94 -0.55 17.93 -13.43
N TYR A 95 -1.35 18.61 -12.61
CA TYR A 95 -1.12 20.03 -12.30
C TYR A 95 0.26 20.26 -11.68
N LEU A 96 0.69 19.43 -10.71
CA LEU A 96 1.99 19.56 -10.08
C LEU A 96 3.17 19.26 -11.01
N ALA A 97 2.99 18.33 -11.95
CA ALA A 97 4.01 18.01 -12.94
C ALA A 97 4.24 19.16 -13.92
N GLU A 98 3.16 19.77 -14.41
CA GLU A 98 3.23 20.77 -15.49
C GLU A 98 3.36 22.21 -14.98
N TYR A 99 2.71 22.54 -13.85
CA TYR A 99 2.62 23.92 -13.34
C TYR A 99 3.09 24.06 -11.89
N GLY A 100 3.57 22.99 -11.26
CA GLY A 100 3.83 22.92 -9.83
C GLY A 100 5.13 23.57 -9.34
N ASP A 101 5.85 24.33 -10.15
CA ASP A 101 7.16 24.87 -9.75
C ASP A 101 7.08 26.10 -8.81
N GLY A 102 5.88 26.62 -8.54
CA GLY A 102 5.63 27.74 -7.62
C GLY A 102 5.36 27.35 -6.16
N TRP A 103 5.13 28.37 -5.30
CA TRP A 103 4.85 28.21 -3.86
C TRP A 103 3.62 27.33 -3.59
N PHE A 104 2.60 27.40 -4.45
CA PHE A 104 1.39 26.60 -4.33
C PHE A 104 1.70 25.12 -4.55
N GLY A 105 2.50 24.79 -5.58
CA GLY A 105 2.94 23.42 -5.81
C GLY A 105 3.77 22.86 -4.66
N TYR A 106 4.70 23.65 -4.11
CA TYR A 106 5.44 23.27 -2.89
C TYR A 106 4.50 22.97 -1.70
N THR A 107 3.47 23.80 -1.51
CA THR A 107 2.51 23.64 -0.41
C THR A 107 1.68 22.37 -0.56
N VAL A 108 1.14 22.12 -1.76
CA VAL A 108 0.36 20.90 -2.04
C VAL A 108 1.20 19.65 -1.83
N ARG A 109 2.46 19.67 -2.30
CA ARG A 109 3.43 18.58 -2.07
C ARG A 109 3.69 18.33 -0.59
N PHE A 110 3.94 19.38 0.18
CA PHE A 110 4.15 19.28 1.61
C PHE A 110 2.93 18.69 2.34
N VAL A 111 1.72 19.12 1.98
CA VAL A 111 0.48 18.57 2.53
C VAL A 111 0.32 17.09 2.13
N ALA A 112 0.57 16.74 0.87
CA ALA A 112 0.49 15.36 0.40
C ALA A 112 1.47 14.44 1.15
N ASP A 113 2.72 14.87 1.32
CA ASP A 113 3.74 14.11 2.06
C ASP A 113 3.37 13.94 3.53
N THR A 114 2.82 15.00 4.13
CA THR A 114 2.33 14.97 5.51
C THR A 114 1.18 13.98 5.64
N LEU A 115 0.21 14.01 4.72
CA LEU A 115 -0.92 13.07 4.68
C LEU A 115 -0.47 11.62 4.49
N THR A 116 0.52 11.37 3.65
CA THR A 116 1.11 10.03 3.48
C THR A 116 1.83 9.55 4.75
N GLY A 117 2.37 10.46 5.55
CA GLY A 117 2.95 10.16 6.86
C GLY A 117 1.92 9.85 7.96
N VAL A 118 0.64 10.19 7.76
CA VAL A 118 -0.42 9.92 8.75
C VAL A 118 -0.71 8.41 8.78
N PRO A 119 -0.71 7.76 9.97
CA PRO A 119 -1.11 6.37 10.07
C PRO A 119 -2.54 6.14 9.57
N SER A 120 -2.76 5.10 8.76
CA SER A 120 -4.07 4.82 8.15
C SER A 120 -5.22 4.68 9.17
N ILE A 121 -4.92 4.21 10.38
CA ILE A 121 -5.90 4.10 11.47
C ILE A 121 -6.44 5.46 11.91
N VAL A 122 -5.60 6.51 11.87
CA VAL A 122 -6.00 7.88 12.26
C VAL A 122 -7.02 8.42 11.25
N VAL A 123 -6.77 8.20 9.96
CA VAL A 123 -7.73 8.55 8.89
C VAL A 123 -9.05 7.78 9.08
N GLY A 124 -8.97 6.49 9.43
CA GLY A 124 -10.15 5.67 9.72
C GLY A 124 -11.00 6.22 10.87
N VAL A 125 -10.38 6.57 11.99
CA VAL A 125 -11.07 7.14 13.16
C VAL A 125 -11.63 8.53 12.87
N PHE A 126 -10.92 9.34 12.10
CA PHE A 126 -11.38 10.66 11.66
C PHE A 126 -12.68 10.56 10.87
N ILE A 127 -12.71 9.68 9.85
CA ILE A 127 -13.91 9.47 9.04
C ILE A 127 -15.03 8.78 9.84
N TYR A 128 -14.69 7.86 10.74
CA TYR A 128 -15.67 7.27 11.65
C TYR A 128 -16.39 8.36 12.46
N THR A 129 -15.62 9.28 13.04
CA THR A 129 -16.16 10.37 13.86
C THR A 129 -17.01 11.33 13.04
N LEU A 130 -16.57 11.68 11.83
CA LEU A 130 -17.27 12.65 10.97
C LEU A 130 -18.48 12.10 10.23
N ILE A 131 -18.47 10.81 9.85
CA ILE A 131 -19.50 10.24 8.96
C ILE A 131 -20.30 9.16 9.67
N VAL A 132 -19.64 8.19 10.31
CA VAL A 132 -20.33 7.02 10.89
C VAL A 132 -21.13 7.39 12.13
N ILE A 133 -20.58 8.21 13.04
CA ILE A 133 -21.30 8.63 14.26
C ILE A 133 -22.59 9.40 13.91
N PRO A 134 -22.58 10.43 13.03
CA PRO A 134 -23.81 11.12 12.65
C PRO A 134 -24.80 10.22 11.92
N GLN A 135 -24.34 9.28 11.09
CA GLN A 135 -25.19 8.32 10.38
C GLN A 135 -25.81 7.26 11.31
N LYS A 136 -25.23 7.04 12.50
CA LYS A 136 -25.63 6.00 13.47
C LYS A 136 -25.56 4.56 12.94
N HIS A 137 -24.95 4.35 11.77
CA HIS A 137 -24.73 3.03 11.18
C HIS A 137 -23.45 3.05 10.33
N PHE A 138 -22.85 1.88 10.14
CA PHE A 138 -21.74 1.73 9.19
C PHE A 138 -22.24 1.86 7.76
N SER A 139 -21.45 2.49 6.89
CA SER A 139 -21.80 2.67 5.48
C SER A 139 -20.59 2.43 4.58
N ALA A 140 -20.83 1.83 3.41
CA ALA A 140 -19.81 1.65 2.38
C ALA A 140 -19.26 3.00 1.89
N LEU A 141 -20.09 4.04 1.91
CA LEU A 141 -19.70 5.41 1.57
C LEU A 141 -18.66 5.96 2.55
N ALA A 142 -18.85 5.77 3.87
CA ALA A 142 -17.85 6.20 4.86
C ALA A 142 -16.50 5.50 4.64
N GLY A 143 -16.52 4.17 4.45
CA GLY A 143 -15.30 3.41 4.14
C GLY A 143 -14.64 3.84 2.81
N GLY A 144 -15.46 4.09 1.78
CA GLY A 144 -14.99 4.57 0.48
C GLY A 144 -14.33 5.95 0.55
N ILE A 145 -14.89 6.88 1.33
CA ILE A 145 -14.29 8.20 1.56
C ILE A 145 -12.98 8.09 2.35
N ALA A 146 -12.93 7.24 3.38
CA ALA A 146 -11.69 7.02 4.13
C ALA A 146 -10.58 6.49 3.23
N LEU A 147 -10.89 5.52 2.37
CA LEU A 147 -9.92 4.98 1.43
C LEU A 147 -9.55 6.01 0.35
N ALA A 148 -10.51 6.81 -0.14
CA ALA A 148 -10.24 7.88 -1.11
C ALA A 148 -9.24 8.90 -0.55
N LEU A 149 -9.39 9.29 0.72
CA LEU A 149 -8.51 10.25 1.38
C LEU A 149 -7.06 9.75 1.44
N ILE A 150 -6.86 8.46 1.72
CA ILE A 150 -5.55 7.81 1.69
C ILE A 150 -5.02 7.73 0.25
N MET A 151 -5.90 7.46 -0.72
CA MET A 151 -5.53 7.24 -2.11
C MET A 151 -5.08 8.53 -2.82
N ILE A 152 -5.68 9.69 -2.51
CA ILE A 152 -5.38 10.98 -3.15
C ILE A 152 -3.89 11.35 -3.13
N PRO A 153 -3.19 11.43 -1.97
CA PRO A 153 -1.79 11.85 -1.95
C PRO A 153 -0.87 10.84 -2.65
N ILE A 154 -1.18 9.55 -2.53
CA ILE A 154 -0.42 8.48 -3.21
C ILE A 154 -0.52 8.65 -4.72
N VAL A 155 -1.75 8.73 -5.26
CA VAL A 155 -1.99 8.88 -6.71
C VAL A 155 -1.42 10.21 -7.23
N THR A 156 -1.54 11.28 -6.46
CA THR A 156 -0.98 12.60 -6.81
C THR A 156 0.53 12.51 -7.01
N ARG A 157 1.26 11.94 -6.05
CA ARG A 157 2.71 11.81 -6.11
C ARG A 157 3.16 10.88 -7.23
N THR A 158 2.54 9.71 -7.35
CA THR A 158 2.88 8.78 -8.42
C THR A 158 2.62 9.39 -9.79
N THR A 159 1.51 10.12 -9.97
CA THR A 159 1.20 10.78 -11.25
C THR A 159 2.21 11.89 -11.56
N GLU A 160 2.54 12.71 -10.57
CA GLU A 160 3.53 13.78 -10.72
C GLU A 160 4.89 13.23 -11.17
N GLU A 161 5.39 12.22 -10.45
CA GLU A 161 6.69 11.61 -10.74
C GLU A 161 6.71 10.94 -12.12
N MET A 162 5.64 10.21 -12.47
CA MET A 162 5.54 9.53 -13.76
C MET A 162 5.55 10.51 -14.94
N ILE A 163 4.88 11.67 -14.82
CA ILE A 163 4.89 12.68 -15.88
C ILE A 163 6.26 13.35 -16.00
N ARG A 164 6.90 13.67 -14.87
CA ARG A 164 8.24 14.28 -14.86
C ARG A 164 9.34 13.35 -15.41
N LEU A 165 9.12 12.03 -15.37
CA LEU A 165 10.03 11.04 -15.95
C LEU A 165 9.97 10.96 -17.49
N VAL A 166 8.98 11.57 -18.14
CA VAL A 166 8.86 11.54 -19.60
C VAL A 166 9.97 12.39 -20.24
N PRO A 167 10.79 11.82 -21.16
CA PRO A 167 11.84 12.56 -21.87
C PRO A 167 11.31 13.80 -22.61
N THR A 168 12.05 14.90 -22.53
CA THR A 168 11.68 16.17 -23.18
C THR A 168 11.47 16.03 -24.69
N SER A 169 12.25 15.16 -25.36
CA SER A 169 12.11 14.90 -26.80
C SER A 169 10.74 14.32 -27.19
N LEU A 170 10.14 13.48 -26.34
CA LEU A 170 8.78 12.97 -26.56
C LEU A 170 7.72 14.04 -26.30
N ARG A 171 7.98 14.97 -25.37
CA ARG A 171 7.08 16.09 -25.10
C ARG A 171 7.07 17.10 -26.24
N GLU A 172 8.26 17.47 -26.73
CA GLU A 172 8.43 18.36 -27.88
C GLU A 172 7.83 17.74 -29.15
N GLY A 173 8.04 16.43 -29.37
CA GLY A 173 7.46 15.72 -30.51
C GLY A 173 5.94 15.59 -30.48
N ALA A 174 5.29 15.67 -29.33
CA ALA A 174 3.83 15.67 -29.21
C ALA A 174 3.17 17.04 -29.47
N LEU A 175 3.96 18.11 -29.44
CA LEU A 175 3.52 19.48 -29.71
C LEU A 175 3.66 19.89 -31.19
N ALA A 176 4.47 19.14 -31.96
CA ALA A 176 4.72 19.34 -33.38
C ALA A 176 3.66 18.66 -34.27
#